data_AF-A0A1F5WPF3-F1
#
_entry.id   AF-A0A1F5WPF3-F1
#
_cell.length_a   1.000
_cell.length_b   1.000
_cell.length_c   1.000
_cell.angle_alpha   90.00
_cell.angle_beta   90.00
_cell.angle_gamma   90.00
#
_symmetry.space_group_name_H-M   'P 1'
#
loop_
_entity.id
_entity.type
_entity.pdbx_description
1 polymer ?
#
loop_
_entity_poly.entity_id
_entity_poly.type
_entity_poly.pdbx_seq_one_letter_code
_entity_poly.pdbx_strand_id
1 'polypeptide(L)'
;MDKTLLPILWVFLVLFFFFAPALVSAHVGVPTQLVPCGSTKAPADHPCQVCDLYTLAHNIIDLLLWGIATPLLVVALLAAGFFWLTSGGSEEKITKGRSILVSAVIGFVIAFGAWVIINTIMSTLAFKNPFDGSAWNNTGFCSQSPIK
;
A
#
# COMPACT_ATOMS: atom_id res chain seq x y z
N MET A 1 -2.93 -21.77 -30.71
CA MET A 1 -2.50 -20.39 -30.38
C MET A 1 -3.43 -19.48 -31.13
N ASP A 2 -4.49 -19.10 -30.44
CA ASP A 2 -5.75 -18.77 -31.09
C ASP A 2 -5.74 -17.27 -31.36
N LYS A 3 -6.25 -16.83 -32.52
CA LYS A 3 -6.09 -15.45 -33.04
C LYS A 3 -6.62 -14.36 -32.08
N THR A 4 -7.35 -14.74 -31.04
CA THR A 4 -7.87 -13.90 -29.95
C THR A 4 -6.87 -13.65 -28.82
N LEU A 5 -5.85 -14.50 -28.65
CA LEU A 5 -4.82 -14.37 -27.59
C LEU A 5 -3.71 -13.37 -27.94
N LEU A 6 -3.42 -13.18 -29.23
CA LEU A 6 -2.40 -12.25 -29.73
C LEU A 6 -2.72 -10.77 -29.40
N PRO A 7 -3.94 -10.25 -29.63
CA PRO A 7 -4.27 -8.87 -29.27
C PRO A 7 -4.36 -8.66 -27.76
N ILE A 8 -4.78 -9.67 -26.99
CA ILE A 8 -4.84 -9.62 -25.52
C ILE A 8 -3.45 -9.48 -24.91
N LEU A 9 -2.48 -10.26 -25.42
CA LEU A 9 -1.09 -10.19 -24.97
C LEU A 9 -0.46 -8.84 -25.32
N TRP A 10 -0.79 -8.28 -26.48
CA TRP A 10 -0.38 -6.92 -26.87
C TRP A 10 -0.98 -5.83 -25.99
N VAL A 11 -2.25 -5.93 -25.61
CA VAL A 11 -2.89 -4.97 -24.69
C VAL A 11 -2.27 -5.01 -23.31
N PHE A 12 -1.95 -6.19 -22.78
CA PHE A 12 -1.24 -6.35 -21.50
C PHE A 12 0.18 -5.76 -21.54
N LEU A 13 0.90 -5.98 -22.65
CA LEU A 13 2.26 -5.46 -22.84
C LEU A 13 2.27 -3.93 -22.99
N VAL A 14 1.29 -3.37 -23.70
CA VAL A 14 1.12 -1.92 -23.86
C VAL A 14 0.68 -1.27 -22.55
N LEU A 15 -0.24 -1.88 -21.79
CA LEU A 15 -0.62 -1.41 -20.46
C LEU A 15 0.57 -1.43 -19.50
N PHE A 16 1.37 -2.50 -19.52
CA PHE A 16 2.58 -2.61 -18.71
C PHE A 16 3.61 -1.54 -19.11
N PHE A 17 3.84 -1.31 -20.40
CA PHE A 17 4.78 -0.30 -20.89
C PHE A 17 4.32 1.14 -20.60
N PHE A 18 3.01 1.40 -20.61
CA PHE A 18 2.43 2.73 -20.34
C PHE A 18 2.33 3.02 -18.82
N PHE A 19 2.06 2.01 -18.00
CA PHE A 19 2.09 2.14 -16.53
C PHE A 19 3.49 2.02 -15.92
N ALA A 20 4.46 1.42 -16.60
CA ALA A 20 5.84 1.28 -16.13
C ALA A 20 6.49 2.62 -15.71
N PRO A 21 6.42 3.71 -16.50
CA PRO A 21 6.99 4.99 -16.06
C PRO A 21 6.20 5.62 -14.90
N ALA A 22 4.90 5.36 -14.78
CA ALA A 22 4.10 5.85 -13.65
C ALA A 22 4.48 5.16 -12.32
N LEU A 23 4.96 3.91 -12.37
CA LEU A 23 5.42 3.17 -11.20
C LEU A 23 6.82 3.60 -10.73
N VAL A 24 7.68 4.08 -11.64
CA VAL A 24 9.04 4.54 -11.33
C VAL A 24 9.07 5.92 -10.68
N SER A 25 8.13 6.81 -11.04
CA SER A 25 8.07 8.17 -10.49
C SER A 25 7.21 8.31 -9.23
N ALA A 26 6.48 7.27 -8.85
CA ALA A 26 5.75 7.26 -7.59
C ALA A 26 6.64 6.64 -6.50
N HIS A 27 7.32 7.49 -5.73
CA HIS A 27 7.79 7.14 -4.40
C HIS A 27 6.54 6.82 -3.55
N VAL A 28 6.06 5.58 -3.64
CA VAL A 28 4.83 5.10 -3.01
C VAL A 28 5.04 4.89 -1.52
N GLY A 29 5.20 5.96 -0.74
CA GLY A 29 5.27 5.89 0.74
C GLY A 29 6.34 4.96 1.33
N VAL A 30 7.22 4.37 0.51
CA VAL A 30 8.28 3.49 0.98
C VAL A 30 9.42 4.37 1.46
N PRO A 31 9.74 4.34 2.76
CA PRO A 31 10.84 5.11 3.27
C PRO A 31 12.15 4.58 2.66
N THR A 32 12.99 5.48 2.17
CA THR A 32 14.32 5.16 1.62
C THR A 32 15.22 4.47 2.65
N GLN A 33 14.84 4.54 3.92
CA GLN A 33 15.52 3.90 5.03
C GLN A 33 14.49 3.39 6.06
N LEU A 34 14.42 2.07 6.25
CA LEU A 34 13.45 1.45 7.14
C LEU A 34 13.73 1.79 8.62
N VAL A 35 15.02 1.71 9.02
CA VAL A 35 15.50 2.08 10.36
C VAL A 35 16.10 3.48 10.31
N PRO A 36 15.45 4.52 10.86
CA PRO A 36 15.99 5.88 10.76
C PRO A 36 17.34 6.02 11.48
N CYS A 37 17.52 5.34 12.61
CA CYS A 37 18.71 5.41 13.46
C CYS A 37 19.85 4.43 13.13
N GLY A 38 21.05 4.77 13.62
CA GLY A 38 22.23 3.89 13.50
C GLY A 38 22.87 3.82 12.11
N SER A 39 22.54 4.73 11.20
CA SER A 39 23.17 4.84 9.88
C SER A 39 24.40 5.75 9.89
N THR A 40 25.42 5.39 9.10
CA THR A 40 26.64 6.18 8.91
C THR A 40 26.47 7.35 7.93
N LYS A 41 25.25 7.59 7.42
CA LYS A 41 24.90 8.76 6.59
C LYS A 41 24.00 9.73 7.36
N ALA A 42 24.18 11.02 7.06
CA ALA A 42 23.61 12.17 7.77
C ALA A 42 22.13 12.02 8.16
N PRO A 43 21.76 12.29 9.43
CA PRO A 43 22.64 12.67 10.53
C PRO A 43 23.33 11.42 11.10
N ALA A 44 24.63 11.30 10.84
CA ALA A 44 25.49 10.35 11.52
C ALA A 44 25.55 10.77 13.00
N ASP A 45 25.32 9.82 13.90
CA ASP A 45 25.27 9.96 15.36
C ASP A 45 23.96 10.49 15.99
N HIS A 46 22.79 10.05 15.47
CA HIS A 46 21.58 10.06 16.30
C HIS A 46 21.43 8.71 17.05
N PRO A 47 21.52 8.70 18.39
CA PRO A 47 21.31 7.49 19.18
C PRO A 47 19.87 7.00 18.99
N CYS A 48 19.66 5.69 18.85
CA CYS A 48 18.32 5.13 18.65
C CYS A 48 17.42 5.42 19.86
N GLN A 49 16.35 6.17 19.62
CA GLN A 49 15.38 6.53 20.63
C GLN A 49 14.05 5.80 20.49
N VAL A 50 13.18 5.96 21.49
CA VAL A 50 11.79 5.48 21.44
C VAL A 50 11.02 6.08 20.25
N CYS A 51 11.35 7.32 19.84
CA CYS A 51 10.78 7.97 18.67
C CYS A 51 11.19 7.33 17.34
N ASP A 52 12.42 6.82 17.24
CA ASP A 52 12.91 6.09 16.07
C ASP A 52 12.24 4.72 15.95
N LEU A 53 11.96 4.07 17.09
CA LEU A 53 11.20 2.82 17.14
C LEU A 53 9.77 3.02 16.64
N TYR A 54 9.11 4.13 17.03
CA TYR A 54 7.80 4.47 16.50
C TYR A 54 7.83 4.72 14.99
N THR A 55 8.81 5.49 14.53
CA THR A 55 9.00 5.78 13.10
C THR A 55 9.27 4.51 12.30
N LEU A 56 10.06 3.57 12.84
CA LEU A 56 10.27 2.25 12.24
C LEU A 56 8.96 1.44 12.12
N ALA A 57 8.16 1.40 13.18
CA ALA A 57 6.87 0.70 13.14
C ALA A 57 5.94 1.30 12.08
N HIS A 58 5.90 2.62 11.99
CA HIS A 58 5.15 3.34 10.97
C HIS A 58 5.65 3.00 9.55
N ASN A 59 6.95 3.08 9.33
CA ASN A 59 7.63 2.74 8.08
C ASN A 59 7.31 1.31 7.59
N ILE A 60 7.24 0.34 8.51
CA ILE A 60 6.89 -1.05 8.20
C ILE A 60 5.44 -1.17 7.74
N ILE A 61 4.52 -0.50 8.43
CA ILE A 61 3.10 -0.54 8.09
C ILE A 61 2.86 0.13 6.73
N ASP A 62 3.51 1.26 6.46
CA ASP A 62 3.42 1.93 5.17
C ASP A 62 4.04 1.10 4.04
N LEU A 63 5.16 0.42 4.30
CA LEU A 63 5.70 -0.56 3.36
C LEU A 63 4.71 -1.70 3.08
N LEU A 64 4.04 -2.24 4.10
CA LEU A 64 3.06 -3.31 3.90
C LEU A 64 1.83 -2.83 3.13
N LEU A 65 1.27 -1.68 3.47
CA LEU A 65 0.04 -1.15 2.87
C LEU A 65 0.28 -0.55 1.48
N TRP A 66 1.19 0.42 1.40
CA TRP A 66 1.46 1.16 0.17
C TRP A 66 2.43 0.41 -0.74
N GLY A 67 3.44 -0.25 -0.15
CA GLY A 67 4.46 -0.98 -0.91
C GLY A 67 4.00 -2.35 -1.42
N ILE A 68 3.14 -3.08 -0.70
CA ILE A 68 2.76 -4.47 -1.05
C ILE A 68 1.26 -4.62 -1.31
N ALA A 69 0.41 -4.23 -0.36
CA ALA A 69 -1.02 -4.50 -0.42
C ALA A 69 -1.71 -3.77 -1.58
N THR A 70 -1.35 -2.50 -1.82
CA THR A 70 -1.89 -1.68 -2.90
C THR A 70 -1.58 -2.24 -4.30
N PRO A 71 -0.30 -2.49 -4.67
CA PRO A 71 0.00 -3.08 -5.97
C PRO A 71 -0.58 -4.50 -6.12
N LEU A 72 -0.59 -5.30 -5.05
CA LEU A 72 -1.19 -6.64 -5.08
C LEU A 72 -2.70 -6.58 -5.36
N LEU A 73 -3.41 -5.63 -4.74
CA LEU A 73 -4.83 -5.40 -5.01
C LEU A 73 -5.06 -5.07 -6.49
N VAL A 74 -4.27 -4.16 -7.06
CA VAL A 74 -4.40 -3.79 -8.48
C VAL A 74 -4.23 -5.01 -9.39
N VAL A 75 -3.20 -5.84 -9.14
CA VAL A 75 -2.97 -7.07 -9.92
C VAL A 75 -4.13 -8.06 -9.77
N ALA A 76 -4.65 -8.23 -8.55
CA ALA A 76 -5.78 -9.13 -8.31
C ALA A 76 -7.07 -8.66 -9.00
N LEU A 77 -7.35 -7.36 -9.00
CA LEU A 77 -8.49 -6.77 -9.70
C LEU A 77 -8.36 -6.95 -11.23
N LEU A 78 -7.17 -6.74 -11.79
CA LEU A 78 -6.90 -6.97 -13.21
C LEU A 78 -7.07 -8.44 -13.60
N ALA A 79 -6.51 -9.35 -12.81
CA ALA A 79 -6.62 -10.79 -13.05
C ALA A 79 -8.08 -11.25 -12.99
N ALA A 80 -8.84 -10.74 -12.02
CA ALA A 80 -10.22 -11.15 -11.85
C ALA A 80 -11.15 -10.53 -12.91
N GLY A 81 -10.90 -9.28 -13.32
CA GLY A 81 -11.54 -8.67 -14.50
C GLY A 81 -11.23 -9.45 -15.78
N PHE A 82 -10.00 -9.92 -15.95
CA PHE A 82 -9.60 -10.75 -17.08
C PHE A 82 -10.38 -12.07 -17.14
N PHE A 83 -10.48 -12.79 -16.01
CA PHE A 83 -11.28 -14.02 -15.94
C PHE A 83 -12.75 -13.76 -16.26
N TRP A 84 -13.30 -12.63 -15.80
CA TRP A 84 -14.71 -12.30 -16.04
C TRP A 84 -14.98 -11.99 -17.52
N LEU A 85 -14.13 -11.18 -18.17
CA LEU A 85 -14.29 -10.81 -19.58
C LEU A 85 -14.05 -11.99 -20.54
N THR A 86 -13.14 -12.90 -20.19
CA THR A 86 -12.81 -14.08 -21.02
C THR A 86 -13.71 -15.28 -20.78
N SER A 87 -14.71 -15.17 -19.89
CA SER A 87 -15.59 -16.29 -19.52
C SER A 87 -16.48 -16.78 -20.67
N GLY A 88 -16.79 -15.96 -21.68
CA GLY A 88 -17.56 -16.38 -22.86
C GLY A 88 -18.92 -17.04 -22.56
N GLY A 89 -19.51 -16.77 -21.38
CA GLY A 89 -20.75 -17.40 -20.92
C GLY A 89 -20.58 -18.64 -20.02
N SER A 90 -19.35 -19.07 -19.73
CA SER A 90 -19.04 -20.13 -18.76
C SER A 90 -19.28 -19.65 -17.33
N GLU A 91 -20.29 -20.20 -16.63
CA GLU A 91 -20.57 -19.85 -15.23
C GLU A 91 -19.41 -20.18 -14.27
N GLU A 92 -18.63 -21.22 -14.58
CA GLU A 92 -17.46 -21.61 -13.77
C GLU A 92 -16.40 -20.50 -13.75
N LYS A 93 -16.11 -19.90 -14.90
CA LYS A 93 -15.11 -18.82 -15.03
C LYS A 93 -15.61 -17.52 -14.41
N ILE A 94 -16.90 -17.23 -14.53
CA ILE A 94 -17.53 -16.07 -13.89
C ILE A 94 -17.46 -16.20 -12.36
N THR A 95 -17.80 -17.38 -11.83
CA THR A 95 -17.77 -17.64 -10.39
C THR A 95 -16.34 -17.52 -9.84
N LYS A 96 -15.35 -18.02 -10.59
CA LYS A 96 -13.94 -17.91 -10.21
C LYS A 96 -13.41 -16.48 -10.25
N GLY A 97 -13.79 -15.68 -11.26
CA GLY A 97 -13.44 -14.25 -11.31
C GLY A 97 -14.04 -13.50 -10.12
N ARG A 98 -15.33 -13.75 -9.81
CA ARG A 98 -16.02 -13.12 -8.69
C ARG A 98 -15.40 -13.47 -7.34
N SER A 99 -15.02 -14.73 -7.12
CA SER A 99 -14.41 -15.14 -5.85
C SER A 99 -13.05 -14.47 -5.62
N ILE A 100 -12.23 -14.31 -6.65
CA ILE A 100 -10.95 -13.60 -6.58
C ILE A 100 -11.19 -12.11 -6.27
N LEU A 101 -12.14 -11.45 -6.95
CA LEU A 101 -12.50 -10.05 -6.67
C LEU A 101 -12.91 -9.85 -5.22
N VAL A 102 -13.85 -10.66 -4.74
CA VAL A 102 -14.37 -10.54 -3.37
C VAL A 102 -13.26 -10.78 -2.34
N SER A 103 -12.40 -11.78 -2.57
CA SER A 103 -11.29 -12.08 -1.66
C SER A 103 -10.26 -10.94 -1.60
N ALA A 104 -9.93 -10.35 -2.75
CA ALA A 104 -9.00 -9.22 -2.84
C ALA A 104 -9.57 -7.96 -2.16
N VAL A 105 -10.85 -7.66 -2.39
CA VAL A 105 -11.53 -6.51 -1.76
C VAL A 105 -11.61 -6.67 -0.24
N ILE A 106 -11.99 -7.85 0.26
CA ILE A 106 -12.06 -8.10 1.71
C ILE A 106 -10.68 -7.92 2.36
N GLY A 107 -9.63 -8.49 1.75
CA GLY A 107 -8.26 -8.32 2.26
C GLY A 107 -7.82 -6.86 2.33
N PHE A 108 -8.11 -6.09 1.28
CA PHE A 108 -7.79 -4.66 1.26
C PHE A 108 -8.62 -3.85 2.27
N VAL A 109 -9.92 -4.13 2.40
CA VAL A 109 -10.80 -3.46 3.37
C VAL A 109 -10.35 -3.70 4.80
N ILE A 110 -9.90 -4.91 5.14
CA ILE A 110 -9.37 -5.20 6.49
C ILE A 110 -8.08 -4.40 6.73
N ALA A 111 -7.16 -4.40 5.77
CA ALA A 111 -5.88 -3.70 5.89
C ALA A 111 -6.06 -2.17 5.99
N PHE A 112 -6.87 -1.60 5.11
CA PHE A 112 -7.20 -0.17 5.12
C PHE A 112 -8.05 0.22 6.33
N GLY A 113 -9.00 -0.64 6.72
CA GLY A 113 -9.84 -0.46 7.90
C GLY A 113 -9.02 -0.40 9.20
N ALA A 114 -8.02 -1.27 9.36
CA ALA A 114 -7.11 -1.21 10.50
C ALA A 114 -6.38 0.14 10.59
N TRP A 115 -5.88 0.64 9.45
CA TRP A 115 -5.22 1.95 9.38
C TRP A 115 -6.17 3.09 9.81
N VAL A 116 -7.42 3.08 9.32
CA VAL A 116 -8.45 4.07 9.67
C VAL A 116 -8.84 3.99 11.15
N ILE A 117 -8.99 2.80 11.71
CA ILE A 117 -9.34 2.62 13.13
C ILE A 117 -8.24 3.17 14.03
N ILE A 118 -6.98 2.80 13.78
CA ILE A 118 -5.83 3.31 14.53
C ILE A 118 -5.79 4.84 14.44
N ASN A 119 -5.99 5.39 13.23
CA ASN A 119 -6.03 6.82 13.03
C ASN A 119 -7.12 7.50 13.86
N THR A 120 -8.32 6.92 13.88
CA THR A 120 -9.47 7.44 14.63
C THR A 120 -9.21 7.42 16.13
N ILE A 121 -8.60 6.35 16.65
CA ILE A 121 -8.26 6.23 18.07
C ILE A 121 -7.18 7.26 18.45
N MET A 122 -6.12 7.38 17.66
CA MET A 122 -5.04 8.34 17.92
C MET A 122 -5.52 9.79 17.82
N SER A 123 -6.37 10.10 16.83
CA SER A 123 -6.90 11.44 16.63
C SER A 123 -7.94 11.86 17.68
N THR A 124 -8.58 10.90 18.36
CA THR A 124 -9.55 11.18 19.44
C THR A 124 -8.91 11.23 20.82
N LEU A 125 -7.87 10.42 21.07
CA LEU A 125 -7.24 10.32 22.40
C LEU A 125 -5.96 11.15 22.54
N ALA A 126 -5.17 11.30 21.47
CA ALA A 126 -3.84 11.94 21.54
C ALA A 126 -3.83 13.39 21.01
N PHE A 127 -4.67 13.73 20.04
CA PHE A 127 -4.75 15.07 19.46
C PHE A 127 -6.11 15.71 19.76
N LYS A 128 -6.10 16.97 20.20
CA LYS A 128 -7.30 17.72 20.62
C LYS A 128 -8.32 17.94 19.49
N ASN A 129 -7.95 17.65 18.23
CA ASN A 129 -8.76 17.87 17.04
C ASN A 129 -8.84 16.57 16.20
N PRO A 130 -9.97 15.84 16.20
CA PRO A 130 -10.13 14.56 15.49
C PRO A 130 -10.09 14.63 13.95
N PHE A 131 -9.86 15.81 13.36
CA PHE A 131 -9.91 16.09 11.91
C PHE A 131 -8.78 17.01 11.42
N ASP A 132 -7.70 17.16 12.18
CA ASP A 132 -6.53 17.96 11.81
C ASP A 132 -5.84 17.46 10.52
N GLY A 133 -6.07 16.20 10.13
CA GLY A 133 -5.45 15.60 8.95
C GLY A 133 -4.05 15.03 9.23
N SER A 134 -3.51 15.18 10.45
CA SER A 134 -2.39 14.39 10.93
C SER A 134 -2.81 12.93 11.09
N ALA A 135 -2.48 12.13 10.08
CA ALA A 135 -2.52 10.70 10.23
C ALA A 135 -1.56 10.27 11.35
N TRP A 136 -1.83 9.15 12.03
CA TRP A 136 -0.85 8.55 12.98
C TRP A 136 0.52 8.27 12.33
N ASN A 137 0.56 8.23 10.99
CA ASN A 137 1.76 8.26 10.17
C ASN A 137 2.68 9.49 10.43
N ASN A 138 2.10 10.61 10.86
CA ASN A 138 2.84 11.85 11.06
C ASN A 138 3.64 11.80 12.37
N THR A 139 4.96 11.71 12.25
CA THR A 139 5.89 11.69 13.38
C THR A 139 6.16 13.09 13.97
N GLY A 140 5.29 14.08 13.72
CA GLY A 140 5.45 15.45 14.22
C GLY A 140 5.53 15.55 15.75
N PHE A 141 4.90 14.62 16.47
CA PHE A 141 5.01 14.53 17.92
C PHE A 141 6.42 14.10 18.41
N CYS A 142 7.16 13.32 17.61
CA CYS A 142 8.55 12.94 17.88
C CYS A 142 9.52 14.12 17.68
N SER A 143 9.18 15.10 16.84
CA SER A 143 10.00 16.30 16.64
C SER A 143 9.94 17.24 17.85
N GLN A 144 8.81 17.21 18.58
CA GLN A 144 8.49 18.10 19.69
C GLN A 144 8.79 17.48 21.08
N SER A 145 9.18 16.21 21.16
CA SER A 145 9.39 15.54 22.46
C SER A 145 10.71 15.99 23.14
N PRO A 146 10.70 16.22 24.47
CA PRO A 146 11.89 16.60 25.23
C PRO A 146 12.88 15.44 25.42
N ILE A 147 12.46 14.21 25.09
CA ILE A 147 13.30 13.02 25.03
C ILE A 147 13.79 12.90 23.58
N LYS A 148 14.96 13.51 23.31
CA LYS A 148 15.81 13.32 22.11
C LYS A 148 17.00 12.40 22.41
#